data_AF-A0A8B3FGJ9-F1
#
_entry.id   AF-A0A8B3FGJ9-F1
#
_cell.length_a   1.000
_cell.length_b   1.000
_cell.length_c   1.000
_cell.angle_alpha   90.00
_cell.angle_beta   90.00
_cell.angle_gamma   90.00
#
_symmetry.space_group_name_H-M   'P 1'
#
loop_
_entity.id
_entity.type
_entity.pdbx_description
1 polymer ?
#
loop_
_entity_poly.entity_id
_entity_poly.type
_entity_poly.pdbx_seq_one_letter_code
_entity_poly.pdbx_strand_id
1 'polypeptide(L)'
;MKATFKLGLMFIATLSVSACDSLDLTSDKGVFYYSNPTTKNITFKVDGDSHEILPGGKGNIKISSGMHKLENSAGQVFSFMVFDNNNGGIINPDNHVYYTLSEAYAVEGKSNKFKPATYDVTINGHELEMSARSANATIIDANMFKCSYQLGEPFPDSITTHDRNSNGNIQSKCFDKIELIDYISTIYKEDLKPVSPKDEGNDSINMTFNYDIPTVKFLHADMQEKADAIVVLLKQLKESDDAGIHEDISKKITQLSIDLVTVYAKHTSTLSKEEHQKYDDFIRHSGYLQTYGVWGK
;
A
#
# COMPACT_ATOMS: atom_id res chain seq x y z
N MET A 1 1.86 -71.53 -22.50
CA MET A 1 0.84 -72.49 -22.05
C MET A 1 0.22 -71.91 -20.78
N LYS A 2 -1.08 -71.58 -20.80
CA LYS A 2 -1.98 -71.20 -19.67
C LYS A 2 -1.67 -69.88 -18.93
N ALA A 3 -2.59 -68.98 -18.60
CA ALA A 3 -4.03 -68.88 -18.79
C ALA A 3 -4.50 -67.41 -18.69
N THR A 4 -5.61 -67.12 -19.37
CA THR A 4 -6.45 -65.91 -19.34
C THR A 4 -7.50 -65.98 -18.21
N PHE A 5 -7.86 -64.84 -17.58
CA PHE A 5 -9.23 -64.45 -17.13
C PHE A 5 -9.17 -63.05 -16.46
N LYS A 6 -9.65 -61.95 -17.06
CA LYS A 6 -11.02 -61.37 -17.20
C LYS A 6 -11.65 -60.71 -15.95
N LEU A 7 -11.98 -59.42 -16.16
CA LEU A 7 -13.08 -58.59 -15.63
C LEU A 7 -13.05 -58.05 -14.18
N GLY A 8 -12.79 -56.74 -14.07
CA GLY A 8 -13.81 -55.74 -13.73
C GLY A 8 -14.15 -55.50 -12.26
N LEU A 9 -13.78 -54.32 -11.75
CA LEU A 9 -14.71 -53.43 -11.02
C LEU A 9 -14.14 -52.01 -10.99
N MET A 10 -14.90 -51.06 -11.55
CA MET A 10 -14.71 -49.64 -11.31
C MET A 10 -14.97 -49.34 -9.83
N PHE A 11 -14.04 -48.66 -9.17
CA PHE A 11 -14.36 -47.77 -8.06
C PHE A 11 -13.71 -46.42 -8.34
N ILE A 12 -14.54 -45.47 -8.78
CA ILE A 12 -14.20 -44.06 -8.83
C ILE A 12 -14.15 -43.61 -7.37
N ALA A 13 -12.95 -43.45 -6.82
CA ALA A 13 -12.76 -42.68 -5.61
C ALA A 13 -12.80 -41.20 -6.01
N THR A 14 -13.95 -40.58 -5.83
CA THR A 14 -14.12 -39.13 -5.86
C THR A 14 -13.25 -38.52 -4.75
N LEU A 15 -12.05 -38.11 -5.10
CA LEU A 15 -11.26 -37.17 -4.29
C LEU A 15 -11.90 -35.80 -4.43
N SER A 16 -12.82 -35.49 -3.52
CA SER A 16 -13.32 -34.14 -3.29
C SER A 16 -12.20 -33.29 -2.69
N VAL A 17 -11.28 -32.82 -3.52
CA VAL A 17 -10.35 -31.74 -3.16
C VAL A 17 -11.06 -30.42 -3.43
N SER A 18 -11.99 -30.05 -2.56
CA SER A 18 -12.53 -28.70 -2.50
C SER A 18 -11.58 -27.84 -1.67
N ALA A 19 -10.50 -27.38 -2.31
CA ALA A 19 -9.71 -26.18 -2.00
C ALA A 19 -8.46 -26.21 -2.88
N CYS A 20 -8.64 -26.08 -4.20
CA CYS A 20 -7.60 -25.50 -5.04
C CYS A 20 -7.97 -24.05 -5.27
N ASP A 21 -7.94 -23.27 -4.18
CA ASP A 21 -7.60 -21.87 -4.35
C ASP A 21 -6.18 -21.86 -4.88
N SER A 22 -5.96 -21.16 -5.99
CA SER A 22 -4.66 -21.14 -6.65
C SER A 22 -3.62 -20.61 -5.67
N LEU A 23 -2.88 -21.50 -5.03
CA LEU A 23 -1.62 -21.18 -4.37
C LEU A 23 -0.64 -20.75 -5.45
N ASP A 24 -0.76 -19.51 -5.90
CA ASP A 24 0.31 -18.83 -6.59
C ASP A 24 1.42 -18.56 -5.55
N LEU A 25 2.26 -19.59 -5.36
CA LEU A 25 3.42 -19.56 -4.47
C LEU A 25 4.50 -18.60 -4.99
N THR A 26 4.33 -18.01 -6.18
CA THR A 26 5.23 -17.02 -6.78
C THR A 26 4.65 -15.60 -6.78
N SER A 27 3.42 -15.42 -6.31
CA SER A 27 2.83 -14.09 -6.17
C SER A 27 3.30 -13.43 -4.87
N ASP A 28 3.86 -12.24 -4.99
CA ASP A 28 4.14 -11.33 -3.87
C ASP A 28 2.85 -10.73 -3.27
N LYS A 29 1.67 -11.10 -3.79
CA LYS A 29 0.39 -10.74 -3.16
C LYS A 29 0.31 -11.27 -1.73
N GLY A 30 -0.15 -10.40 -0.84
CA GLY A 30 -0.26 -10.67 0.59
C GLY A 30 1.08 -10.83 1.31
N VAL A 31 2.21 -10.46 0.69
CA VAL A 31 3.52 -10.47 1.36
C VAL A 31 3.75 -9.14 2.07
N PHE A 32 3.90 -9.19 3.39
CA PHE A 32 4.15 -8.04 4.23
C PHE A 32 5.59 -8.06 4.74
N TYR A 33 6.35 -7.03 4.39
CA TYR A 33 7.74 -6.86 4.80
C TYR A 33 7.81 -6.18 6.17
N TYR A 34 8.95 -6.35 6.85
CA TYR A 34 9.26 -5.63 8.08
C TYR A 34 10.76 -5.44 8.18
N SER A 35 11.17 -4.38 8.88
CA SER A 35 12.56 -4.21 9.31
C SER A 35 12.66 -3.64 10.71
N ASN A 36 13.85 -3.76 11.29
CA ASN A 36 14.20 -3.15 12.54
C ASN A 36 15.32 -2.12 12.33
N PRO A 37 14.96 -0.83 12.12
CA PRO A 37 15.93 0.24 11.94
C PRO A 37 16.53 0.75 13.27
N THR A 38 16.37 0.02 14.38
CA THR A 38 16.81 0.46 15.71
C THR A 38 17.99 -0.35 16.24
N THR A 39 18.50 0.04 17.41
CA THR A 39 19.57 -0.68 18.14
C THR A 39 19.03 -1.71 19.15
N LYS A 40 17.71 -1.87 19.26
CA LYS A 40 17.06 -2.81 20.19
C LYS A 40 16.22 -3.82 19.41
N ASN A 41 15.90 -4.96 20.01
CA ASN A 41 15.01 -5.93 19.38
C ASN A 41 13.59 -5.35 19.28
N ILE A 42 12.91 -5.63 18.17
CA ILE A 42 11.48 -5.35 17.99
C ILE A 42 10.74 -6.68 18.12
N THR A 43 9.65 -6.70 18.88
CA THR A 43 8.78 -7.85 19.00
C THR A 43 7.33 -7.48 18.68
N PHE A 44 6.65 -8.37 17.97
CA PHE A 44 5.24 -8.23 17.66
C PHE A 44 4.61 -9.61 17.44
N LYS A 45 3.28 -9.66 17.41
CA LYS A 45 2.55 -10.87 17.03
C LYS A 45 1.58 -10.60 15.91
N VAL A 46 1.44 -11.55 15.01
CA VAL A 46 0.37 -11.58 14.00
C VAL A 46 -0.50 -12.79 14.31
N ASP A 47 -1.77 -12.55 14.63
CA ASP A 47 -2.73 -13.59 15.01
C ASP A 47 -2.26 -14.53 16.14
N GLY A 48 -1.38 -14.01 17.01
CA GLY A 48 -0.80 -14.73 18.14
C GLY A 48 0.58 -15.33 17.86
N ASP A 49 0.98 -15.46 16.60
CA ASP A 49 2.31 -15.94 16.22
C ASP A 49 3.35 -14.86 16.50
N SER A 50 4.36 -15.20 17.30
CA SER A 50 5.34 -14.23 17.80
C SER A 50 6.53 -14.09 16.87
N HIS A 51 6.92 -12.84 16.63
CA HIS A 51 8.06 -12.46 15.82
C HIS A 51 9.03 -11.61 16.64
N GLU A 52 10.31 -11.92 16.55
CA GLU A 52 11.39 -11.12 17.11
C GLU A 52 12.36 -10.74 15.98
N ILE A 53 12.61 -9.45 15.83
CA ILE A 53 13.54 -8.91 14.84
C ILE A 53 14.73 -8.30 15.57
N LEU A 54 15.92 -8.86 15.35
CA LEU A 54 17.18 -8.29 15.86
C LEU A 54 17.49 -6.94 15.19
N PRO A 55 18.32 -6.07 15.81
CA PRO A 55 18.78 -4.81 15.23
C PRO A 55 19.29 -4.97 13.80
N GLY A 56 18.81 -4.11 12.88
CA GLY A 56 19.13 -4.18 11.45
C GLY A 56 18.50 -5.37 10.70
N GLY A 57 17.74 -6.22 11.40
CA GLY A 57 17.06 -7.37 10.83
C GLY A 57 15.92 -6.97 9.91
N LYS A 58 15.67 -7.81 8.90
CA LYS A 58 14.62 -7.64 7.89
C LYS A 58 13.99 -8.99 7.61
N GLY A 59 12.73 -8.98 7.20
CA GLY A 59 12.04 -10.19 6.79
C GLY A 59 10.68 -9.88 6.19
N ASN A 60 9.92 -10.93 5.97
CA ASN A 60 8.56 -10.83 5.48
C ASN A 60 7.72 -11.97 6.05
N ILE A 61 6.42 -11.77 6.08
CA ILE A 61 5.42 -12.79 6.31
C ILE A 61 4.35 -12.72 5.23
N LYS A 62 3.74 -13.86 4.92
CA LYS A 62 2.57 -13.91 4.04
C LYS A 62 1.31 -13.90 4.91
N ILE A 63 0.45 -12.91 4.72
CA ILE A 63 -0.85 -12.80 5.38
C ILE A 63 -1.92 -13.12 4.35
N SER A 64 -2.83 -14.03 4.69
CA SER A 64 -3.98 -14.36 3.84
C SER A 64 -4.98 -13.20 3.77
N SER A 65 -5.91 -13.26 2.82
CA SER A 65 -7.11 -12.44 2.89
C SER A 65 -7.94 -12.77 4.15
N GLY A 66 -8.58 -11.76 4.73
CA GLY A 66 -9.45 -11.90 5.91
C GLY A 66 -9.11 -10.95 7.04
N MET A 67 -9.73 -11.20 8.20
CA MET A 67 -9.52 -10.41 9.42
C MET A 67 -8.30 -10.89 10.20
N HIS A 68 -7.44 -9.95 10.59
CA HIS A 68 -6.17 -10.19 11.27
C HIS A 68 -5.97 -9.24 12.46
N LYS A 69 -5.04 -9.61 13.33
CA LYS A 69 -4.62 -8.80 14.48
C LYS A 69 -3.10 -8.69 14.54
N LEU A 70 -2.62 -7.46 14.68
CA LEU A 70 -1.23 -7.16 15.01
C LEU A 70 -1.15 -6.71 16.47
N GLU A 71 -0.34 -7.39 17.27
CA GLU A 71 -0.04 -6.99 18.66
C GLU A 71 1.40 -6.48 18.74
N ASN A 72 1.64 -5.26 19.24
CA ASN A 72 3.00 -4.75 19.44
C ASN A 72 3.60 -5.20 20.79
N SER A 73 4.86 -4.84 21.03
CA SER A 73 5.58 -5.19 22.26
C SER A 73 4.94 -4.66 23.55
N ALA A 74 4.13 -3.60 23.46
CA ALA A 74 3.36 -3.04 24.57
C ALA A 74 2.00 -3.73 24.80
N GLY A 75 1.68 -4.76 24.00
CA GLY A 75 0.40 -5.46 24.05
C GLY A 75 -0.78 -4.70 23.42
N GLN A 76 -0.50 -3.63 22.67
CA GLN A 76 -1.53 -2.90 21.93
C GLN A 76 -1.90 -3.69 20.68
N VAL A 77 -3.20 -3.87 20.46
CA VAL A 77 -3.74 -4.66 19.35
C VAL A 77 -4.34 -3.75 18.29
N PHE A 78 -3.91 -3.91 17.05
CA PHE A 78 -4.48 -3.30 15.86
C PHE A 78 -5.19 -4.37 15.04
N SER A 79 -6.50 -4.22 14.82
CA SER A 79 -7.29 -5.14 13.99
C SER A 79 -7.40 -4.60 12.57
N PHE A 80 -7.24 -5.46 11.58
CA PHE A 80 -7.29 -5.05 10.18
C PHE A 80 -7.87 -6.14 9.27
N MET A 81 -8.50 -5.72 8.18
CA MET A 81 -8.95 -6.58 7.09
C MET A 81 -7.92 -6.53 5.96
N VAL A 82 -7.53 -7.69 5.44
CA VAL A 82 -6.78 -7.84 4.18
C VAL A 82 -7.76 -8.30 3.11
N PHE A 83 -7.94 -7.50 2.05
CA PHE A 83 -8.81 -7.82 0.92
C PHE A 83 -8.06 -8.60 -0.17
N ASP A 84 -8.79 -9.31 -1.03
CA ASP A 84 -8.23 -10.14 -2.12
C ASP A 84 -7.40 -9.35 -3.16
N ASN A 85 -7.62 -8.04 -3.23
CA ASN A 85 -6.86 -7.12 -4.10
C ASN A 85 -5.57 -6.59 -3.45
N ASN A 86 -5.24 -6.98 -2.23
CA ASN A 86 -4.03 -6.52 -1.56
C ASN A 86 -2.76 -7.04 -2.26
N ASN A 87 -1.79 -6.14 -2.45
CA ASN A 87 -0.48 -6.44 -3.01
C ASN A 87 0.62 -6.51 -1.94
N GLY A 88 0.27 -6.85 -0.70
CA GLY A 88 1.18 -6.87 0.43
C GLY A 88 1.30 -5.53 1.16
N GLY A 89 2.44 -5.30 1.80
CA GLY A 89 2.67 -4.08 2.56
C GLY A 89 3.89 -4.13 3.46
N ILE A 90 3.90 -3.25 4.46
CA ILE A 90 4.89 -3.24 5.54
C ILE A 90 4.17 -3.34 6.89
N ILE A 91 4.64 -4.23 7.75
CA ILE A 91 4.24 -4.32 9.16
C ILE A 91 5.16 -3.44 10.00
N ASN A 92 4.56 -2.54 10.77
CA ASN A 92 5.27 -1.50 11.48
C ASN A 92 4.70 -1.32 12.90
N PRO A 93 4.95 -2.29 13.80
CA PRO A 93 4.31 -2.35 15.12
C PRO A 93 4.66 -1.16 16.02
N ASP A 94 5.80 -0.52 15.78
CA ASP A 94 6.35 0.58 16.58
C ASP A 94 6.29 1.94 15.84
N ASN A 95 5.53 2.02 14.73
CA ASN A 95 5.28 3.24 13.97
C ASN A 95 6.56 4.00 13.54
N HIS A 96 7.59 3.27 13.13
CA HIS A 96 8.78 3.86 12.49
C HIS A 96 8.43 4.48 11.14
N VAL A 97 9.22 5.47 10.70
CA VAL A 97 9.04 6.08 9.39
C VAL A 97 9.69 5.21 8.32
N TYR A 98 8.88 4.80 7.35
CA TYR A 98 9.30 4.16 6.11
C TYR A 98 9.17 5.15 4.97
N TYR A 99 9.98 4.95 3.93
CA TYR A 99 10.01 5.80 2.77
C TYR A 99 9.83 5.01 1.48
N THR A 100 9.24 5.64 0.47
CA THR A 100 9.46 5.24 -0.91
C THR A 100 10.25 6.31 -1.61
N LEU A 101 11.20 5.92 -2.46
CA LEU A 101 11.92 6.84 -3.35
C LEU A 101 11.74 6.36 -4.77
N SER A 102 11.31 7.27 -5.65
CA SER A 102 11.09 6.99 -7.07
C SER A 102 12.19 7.58 -7.93
N GLU A 103 12.72 6.78 -8.85
CA GLU A 103 13.76 7.19 -9.79
C GLU A 103 13.38 6.87 -11.24
N ALA A 104 13.84 7.73 -12.14
CA ALA A 104 13.65 7.57 -13.57
C ALA A 104 14.82 6.80 -14.18
N TYR A 105 14.52 5.62 -14.70
CA TYR A 105 15.43 4.86 -15.54
C TYR A 105 15.09 5.16 -16.98
N ALA A 106 16.00 5.76 -17.75
CA ALA A 106 15.74 6.09 -19.13
C ALA A 106 16.96 5.85 -19.99
N VAL A 107 16.72 5.50 -21.26
CA VAL A 107 17.78 5.50 -22.27
C VAL A 107 18.31 6.92 -22.45
N GLU A 108 19.59 7.02 -22.81
CA GLU A 108 20.27 8.31 -22.95
C GLU A 108 19.47 9.28 -23.85
N GLY A 109 19.31 10.52 -23.38
CA GLY A 109 18.54 11.56 -24.07
C GLY A 109 17.02 11.44 -23.99
N LYS A 110 16.46 10.48 -23.22
CA LYS A 110 14.99 10.31 -23.03
C LYS A 110 14.50 10.53 -21.59
N SER A 111 15.38 10.90 -20.67
CA SER A 111 15.06 11.11 -19.25
C SER A 111 13.96 12.16 -19.02
N ASN A 112 13.87 13.17 -19.88
CA ASN A 112 12.85 14.22 -19.78
C ASN A 112 11.40 13.72 -19.86
N LYS A 113 11.17 12.49 -20.36
CA LYS A 113 9.85 11.85 -20.43
C LYS A 113 9.43 11.17 -19.13
N PHE A 114 10.36 10.95 -18.21
CA PHE A 114 10.14 10.21 -16.98
C PHE A 114 10.49 11.12 -15.81
N LYS A 115 9.48 11.80 -15.27
CA LYS A 115 9.63 12.72 -14.16
C LYS A 115 8.78 12.22 -12.99
N PRO A 116 9.37 11.54 -11.99
CA PRO A 116 8.63 11.22 -10.78
C PRO A 116 8.17 12.50 -10.10
N ALA A 117 7.00 12.44 -9.45
CA ALA A 117 6.49 13.58 -8.70
C ALA A 117 7.44 13.88 -7.52
N THR A 118 7.65 15.16 -7.23
CA THR A 118 8.41 15.62 -6.06
C THR A 118 7.47 16.00 -4.93
N TYR A 119 7.97 15.85 -3.70
CA TYR A 119 7.27 16.17 -2.47
C TYR A 119 8.25 16.86 -1.51
N ASP A 120 7.73 17.76 -0.69
CA ASP A 120 8.45 18.23 0.48
C ASP A 120 8.56 17.06 1.48
N VAL A 121 9.79 16.79 1.92
CA VAL A 121 10.09 15.76 2.91
C VAL A 121 11.14 16.27 3.89
N THR A 122 10.92 16.02 5.16
CA THR A 122 11.91 16.23 6.21
C THR A 122 12.49 14.89 6.63
N ILE A 123 13.82 14.77 6.65
CA ILE A 123 14.55 13.59 7.14
C ILE A 123 15.60 14.06 8.13
N ASN A 124 15.51 13.62 9.39
CA ASN A 124 16.39 14.09 10.46
C ASN A 124 16.52 15.62 10.54
N GLY A 125 15.41 16.35 10.37
CA GLY A 125 15.39 17.81 10.37
C GLY A 125 15.92 18.50 9.11
N HIS A 126 16.41 17.74 8.11
CA HIS A 126 16.77 18.28 6.81
C HIS A 126 15.53 18.38 5.92
N GLU A 127 15.20 19.59 5.48
CA GLU A 127 14.11 19.84 4.54
C GLU A 127 14.60 19.63 3.09
N LEU A 128 13.93 18.76 2.37
CA LEU A 128 14.29 18.33 1.02
C LEU A 128 13.06 18.39 0.11
N GLU A 129 13.29 18.68 -1.17
CA GLU A 129 12.30 18.47 -2.22
C GLU A 129 12.77 17.31 -3.10
N MET A 130 12.13 16.14 -2.99
CA MET A 130 12.56 14.96 -3.73
C MET A 130 11.38 14.03 -4.04
N SER A 131 11.60 13.03 -4.89
CA SER A 131 10.57 12.05 -5.26
C SER A 131 10.37 10.97 -4.20
N ALA A 132 10.30 11.39 -2.94
CA ALA A 132 10.14 10.53 -1.79
C ALA A 132 8.79 10.74 -1.10
N ARG A 133 8.17 9.62 -0.70
CA ARG A 133 7.03 9.63 0.21
C ARG A 133 7.39 8.98 1.52
N SER A 134 6.70 9.35 2.59
CA SER A 134 6.94 8.84 3.93
C SER A 134 5.64 8.45 4.63
N ALA A 135 5.67 7.33 5.34
CA ALA A 135 4.54 6.80 6.11
C ALA A 135 5.02 6.12 7.39
N ASN A 136 4.21 6.18 8.43
CA ASN A 136 4.49 5.54 9.73
C ASN A 136 3.29 4.77 10.29
N ALA A 137 2.32 4.43 9.43
CA ALA A 137 1.15 3.66 9.83
C ALA A 137 1.55 2.27 10.36
N THR A 138 0.71 1.69 11.22
CA THR A 138 0.93 0.36 11.81
C THR A 138 0.97 -0.75 10.75
N ILE A 139 0.12 -0.63 9.73
CA ILE A 139 0.21 -1.39 8.48
C ILE A 139 0.29 -0.38 7.33
N ILE A 140 1.33 -0.46 6.52
CA ILE A 140 1.54 0.38 5.35
C ILE A 140 1.18 -0.45 4.12
N ASP A 141 0.03 -0.15 3.52
CA ASP A 141 -0.51 -0.94 2.41
C ASP A 141 0.23 -0.64 1.09
N ALA A 142 0.73 -1.69 0.45
CA ALA A 142 1.46 -1.60 -0.81
C ALA A 142 0.59 -1.13 -1.99
N ASN A 143 -0.74 -1.21 -1.90
CA ASN A 143 -1.63 -0.65 -2.92
C ASN A 143 -1.48 0.88 -3.03
N MET A 144 -1.08 1.53 -1.94
CA MET A 144 -0.87 2.97 -1.85
C MET A 144 0.61 3.35 -1.83
N PHE A 145 1.39 2.69 -0.97
CA PHE A 145 2.80 3.01 -0.78
C PHE A 145 3.64 2.58 -1.99
N LYS A 146 3.25 1.47 -2.63
CA LYS A 146 3.72 0.90 -3.90
C LYS A 146 5.22 1.05 -4.19
N CYS A 147 5.93 -0.05 -3.99
CA CYS A 147 7.35 -0.20 -4.32
C CYS A 147 7.54 -1.25 -5.42
N SER A 148 8.44 -0.98 -6.36
CA SER A 148 8.96 -1.96 -7.31
C SER A 148 10.01 -2.87 -6.66
N TYR A 149 10.79 -2.33 -5.73
CA TYR A 149 11.81 -3.04 -4.96
C TYR A 149 11.53 -2.91 -3.46
N GLN A 150 11.60 -4.02 -2.75
CA GLN A 150 11.15 -4.13 -1.37
C GLN A 150 12.28 -3.82 -0.38
N LEU A 151 11.97 -3.83 0.92
CA LEU A 151 12.95 -3.61 1.99
C LEU A 151 14.09 -4.64 1.89
N GLY A 152 15.33 -4.18 2.00
CA GLY A 152 16.53 -5.03 1.90
C GLY A 152 16.99 -5.35 0.48
N GLU A 153 16.18 -5.08 -0.55
CA GLU A 153 16.60 -5.27 -1.94
C GLU A 153 17.43 -4.07 -2.42
N PRO A 154 18.47 -4.24 -3.25
CA PRO A 154 19.17 -3.09 -3.82
C PRO A 154 18.27 -2.36 -4.83
N PHE A 155 18.36 -1.02 -4.87
CA PHE A 155 17.83 -0.26 -6.01
C PHE A 155 18.81 -0.47 -7.17
N PRO A 156 18.43 -1.11 -8.30
CA PRO A 156 19.43 -1.47 -9.31
C PRO A 156 19.98 -0.27 -10.07
N ASP A 157 21.20 -0.40 -10.59
CA ASP A 157 21.82 0.62 -11.47
C ASP A 157 21.14 0.70 -12.85
N SER A 158 20.47 -0.37 -13.28
CA SER A 158 19.76 -0.45 -14.56
C SER A 158 18.57 -1.40 -14.49
N ILE A 159 17.60 -1.21 -15.37
CA ILE A 159 16.43 -2.07 -15.48
C ILE A 159 16.33 -2.71 -16.85
N THR A 160 15.67 -3.87 -16.91
CA THR A 160 15.26 -4.50 -18.16
C THR A 160 13.79 -4.20 -18.42
N THR A 161 13.45 -3.79 -19.65
CA THR A 161 12.06 -3.59 -20.06
C THR A 161 11.61 -4.72 -20.98
N HIS A 162 10.40 -5.25 -20.77
CA HIS A 162 9.82 -6.26 -21.65
C HIS A 162 9.42 -5.69 -23.01
N ASP A 163 9.02 -4.42 -23.06
CA ASP A 163 8.80 -3.71 -24.32
C ASP A 163 10.12 -3.17 -24.86
N ARG A 164 10.50 -3.64 -26.05
CA ARG A 164 11.69 -3.21 -26.79
C ARG A 164 11.62 -1.76 -27.27
N ASN A 165 10.42 -1.18 -27.33
CA ASN A 165 10.21 0.22 -27.67
C ASN A 165 10.16 1.12 -26.43
N SER A 166 10.24 0.53 -25.23
CA SER A 166 10.30 1.32 -24.02
C SER A 166 11.59 2.13 -23.99
N ASN A 167 11.43 3.43 -23.71
CA ASN A 167 12.56 4.36 -23.58
C ASN A 167 12.97 4.54 -22.11
N GLY A 168 12.34 3.80 -21.19
CA GLY A 168 12.54 3.96 -19.76
C GLY A 168 11.30 3.62 -18.93
N ASN A 169 11.45 3.70 -17.61
CA ASN A 169 10.36 3.61 -16.66
C ASN A 169 10.72 4.36 -15.37
N ILE A 170 9.71 4.70 -14.58
CA ILE A 170 9.91 5.11 -13.19
C ILE A 170 9.80 3.86 -12.32
N GLN A 171 10.78 3.65 -11.45
CA GLN A 171 10.73 2.59 -10.45
C GLN A 171 10.78 3.21 -9.06
N SER A 172 10.19 2.54 -8.10
CA SER A 172 10.24 2.95 -6.69
C SER A 172 10.87 1.86 -5.85
N LYS A 173 11.61 2.25 -4.82
CA LYS A 173 12.10 1.33 -3.78
C LYS A 173 11.54 1.74 -2.42
N CYS A 174 11.18 0.74 -1.61
CA CYS A 174 10.84 0.89 -0.20
C CYS A 174 12.12 0.93 0.63
N PHE A 175 12.20 1.88 1.57
CA PHE A 175 13.32 2.04 2.48
C PHE A 175 12.82 2.11 3.92
N ASP A 176 13.56 1.50 4.82
CA ASP A 176 13.60 2.00 6.18
C ASP A 176 14.55 3.20 6.27
N LYS A 177 14.51 3.90 7.41
CA LYS A 177 15.28 5.12 7.59
C LYS A 177 16.80 4.93 7.42
N ILE A 178 17.36 3.82 7.92
CA ILE A 178 18.80 3.57 7.84
C ILE A 178 19.19 3.31 6.38
N GLU A 179 18.41 2.48 5.67
CA GLU A 179 18.65 2.22 4.25
C GLU A 179 18.58 3.51 3.42
N LEU A 180 17.61 4.39 3.70
CA LEU A 180 17.46 5.62 2.92
C LEU A 180 18.65 6.57 3.12
N ILE A 181 19.08 6.76 4.37
CA ILE A 181 20.22 7.65 4.68
C ILE A 181 21.49 7.13 4.02
N ASP A 182 21.73 5.81 4.08
CA ASP A 182 22.88 5.18 3.43
C ASP A 182 22.82 5.34 1.90
N TYR A 183 21.64 5.14 1.32
CA TYR A 183 21.43 5.32 -0.12
C TYR A 183 21.67 6.77 -0.55
N ILE A 184 21.11 7.75 0.16
CA ILE A 184 21.29 9.17 -0.16
C ILE A 184 22.77 9.59 0.00
N SER A 185 23.43 9.14 1.06
CA SER A 185 24.86 9.42 1.25
C SER A 185 25.73 8.79 0.16
N THR A 186 25.38 7.59 -0.29
CA THR A 186 26.16 6.85 -1.29
C THR A 186 25.91 7.36 -2.71
N ILE A 187 24.66 7.58 -3.09
CA ILE A 187 24.26 7.91 -4.46
C ILE A 187 24.27 9.42 -4.70
N TYR A 188 23.65 10.19 -3.80
CA TYR A 188 23.53 11.64 -3.94
C TYR A 188 24.67 12.41 -3.28
N LYS A 189 25.51 11.74 -2.46
CA LYS A 189 26.63 12.36 -1.72
C LYS A 189 26.16 13.42 -0.72
N GLU A 190 24.95 13.26 -0.20
CA GLU A 190 24.36 14.13 0.83
C GLU A 190 24.39 13.46 2.20
N ASP A 191 24.76 14.20 3.25
CA ASP A 191 24.77 13.69 4.63
C ASP A 191 23.48 14.12 5.35
N LEU A 192 22.55 13.16 5.47
CA LEU A 192 21.28 13.34 6.19
C LEU A 192 21.33 12.84 7.64
N LYS A 193 22.53 12.73 8.23
CA LYS A 193 22.65 12.53 9.68
C LYS A 193 22.09 13.76 10.42
N PRO A 194 21.50 13.56 11.61
CA PRO A 194 20.97 14.67 12.39
C PRO A 194 22.09 15.65 12.77
N VAL A 195 21.83 16.95 12.60
CA VAL A 195 22.79 18.02 12.95
C VAL A 195 22.88 18.16 14.48
N SER A 196 21.79 17.90 15.18
CA SER A 196 21.72 17.90 16.64
C SER A 196 20.78 16.82 17.17
N PRO A 197 20.85 16.46 18.47
CA PRO A 197 20.00 15.40 19.03
C PRO A 197 18.50 15.63 18.88
N LYS A 198 18.05 16.89 18.78
CA LYS A 198 16.63 17.23 18.55
C LYS A 198 16.17 16.95 17.11
N ASP A 199 17.09 16.82 16.18
CA ASP A 199 16.80 16.54 14.78
C ASP A 199 16.74 15.03 14.53
N GLU A 200 17.25 14.22 15.45
CA GLU A 200 17.14 12.76 15.39
C GLU A 200 15.67 12.34 15.47
N GLY A 201 15.19 11.67 14.43
CA GLY A 201 13.78 11.27 14.34
C GLY A 201 12.81 12.39 13.95
N ASN A 202 13.31 13.60 13.66
CA ASN A 202 12.49 14.67 13.11
C ASN A 202 12.26 14.42 11.60
N ASP A 203 11.30 13.54 11.32
CA ASP A 203 10.91 13.16 9.97
C ASP A 203 9.46 13.60 9.68
N SER A 204 9.20 14.06 8.46
CA SER A 204 7.84 14.40 8.03
C SER A 204 7.07 13.16 7.60
N ILE A 205 5.75 13.13 7.78
CA ILE A 205 4.84 12.15 7.17
C ILE A 205 4.02 12.84 6.08
N ASN A 206 4.30 12.51 4.81
CA ASN A 206 3.60 13.10 3.67
C ASN A 206 2.60 12.12 3.00
N MET A 207 2.52 10.88 3.50
CA MET A 207 1.52 9.90 3.11
C MET A 207 0.86 9.25 4.34
N THR A 208 -0.26 9.81 4.75
CA THR A 208 -1.04 9.31 5.90
C THR A 208 -2.01 8.22 5.46
N PHE A 209 -2.04 7.11 6.21
CA PHE A 209 -3.09 6.11 6.09
C PHE A 209 -4.24 6.49 7.03
N ASN A 210 -5.39 6.83 6.46
CA ASN A 210 -6.59 7.21 7.20
C ASN A 210 -7.76 6.36 6.74
N TYR A 211 -8.40 5.65 7.67
CA TYR A 211 -9.53 4.76 7.42
C TYR A 211 -10.88 5.42 7.77
N ASP A 212 -10.89 6.73 8.03
CA ASP A 212 -12.10 7.50 8.33
C ASP A 212 -12.89 7.79 7.06
N ILE A 213 -14.17 7.45 7.09
CA ILE A 213 -15.05 7.65 5.96
C ILE A 213 -15.35 9.15 5.84
N PRO A 214 -15.10 9.79 4.68
CA PRO A 214 -15.30 11.21 4.53
C PRO A 214 -16.78 11.58 4.68
N THR A 215 -17.04 12.73 5.31
CA THR A 215 -18.36 13.35 5.35
C THR A 215 -18.32 14.66 4.59
N VAL A 216 -19.33 14.93 3.76
CA VAL A 216 -19.42 16.19 3.01
C VAL A 216 -20.87 16.69 2.97
N LYS A 217 -21.01 18.01 2.91
CA LYS A 217 -22.27 18.71 2.67
C LYS A 217 -22.10 19.64 1.47
N PHE A 218 -22.55 19.20 0.32
CA PHE A 218 -22.57 19.97 -0.92
C PHE A 218 -23.78 20.90 -0.98
N LEU A 219 -23.61 22.03 -1.67
CA LEU A 219 -24.68 22.98 -1.92
C LEU A 219 -25.84 22.38 -2.75
N HIS A 220 -25.52 21.59 -3.76
CA HIS A 220 -26.51 21.02 -4.68
C HIS A 220 -26.92 19.61 -4.26
N ALA A 221 -28.24 19.36 -4.23
CA ALA A 221 -28.82 18.11 -3.75
C ALA A 221 -28.44 16.90 -4.62
N ASP A 222 -28.28 17.09 -5.92
CA ASP A 222 -27.88 16.03 -6.86
C ASP A 222 -26.40 15.61 -6.67
N MET A 223 -25.51 16.55 -6.31
CA MET A 223 -24.16 16.23 -5.88
C MET A 223 -24.17 15.47 -4.55
N GLN A 224 -24.97 15.94 -3.58
CA GLN A 224 -25.08 15.30 -2.26
C GLN A 224 -25.55 13.86 -2.37
N GLU A 225 -26.56 13.58 -3.21
CA GLU A 225 -27.08 12.22 -3.42
C GLU A 225 -25.98 11.24 -3.85
N LYS A 226 -25.10 11.64 -4.77
CA LYS A 226 -23.99 10.78 -5.23
C LYS A 226 -22.92 10.62 -4.16
N ALA A 227 -22.61 11.68 -3.43
CA ALA A 227 -21.67 11.63 -2.32
C ALA A 227 -22.15 10.67 -1.21
N ASP A 228 -23.42 10.75 -0.83
CA ASP A 228 -24.02 9.88 0.18
C ASP A 228 -23.99 8.41 -0.26
N ALA A 229 -24.24 8.13 -1.54
CA ALA A 229 -24.14 6.78 -2.09
C ALA A 229 -22.70 6.22 -2.03
N ILE A 230 -21.68 7.04 -2.32
CA ILE A 230 -20.26 6.65 -2.15
C ILE A 230 -19.97 6.36 -0.68
N VAL A 231 -20.43 7.21 0.25
CA VAL A 231 -20.24 7.02 1.70
C VAL A 231 -20.88 5.71 2.17
N VAL A 232 -22.05 5.34 1.67
CA VAL A 232 -22.70 4.06 2.00
C VAL A 232 -21.83 2.87 1.56
N LEU A 233 -21.26 2.93 0.35
CA LEU A 233 -20.39 1.87 -0.16
C LEU A 233 -19.07 1.77 0.61
N LEU A 234 -18.47 2.90 0.98
CA LEU A 234 -17.28 2.93 1.83
C LEU A 234 -17.56 2.36 3.23
N LYS A 235 -18.76 2.60 3.79
CA LYS A 235 -19.19 1.97 5.04
C LYS A 235 -19.29 0.46 4.89
N GLN A 236 -19.85 -0.02 3.79
CA GLN A 236 -19.91 -1.45 3.49
C GLN A 236 -18.52 -2.08 3.44
N LEU A 237 -17.53 -1.43 2.81
CA LEU A 237 -16.13 -1.89 2.86
C LEU A 237 -15.59 -1.92 4.30
N LYS A 238 -15.86 -0.87 5.08
CA LYS A 238 -15.39 -0.79 6.48
C LYS A 238 -15.94 -1.87 7.38
N GLU A 239 -17.20 -2.22 7.20
CA GLU A 239 -17.94 -3.09 8.11
C GLU A 239 -17.92 -4.55 7.65
N SER A 240 -17.53 -4.82 6.40
CA SER A 240 -17.49 -6.18 5.86
C SER A 240 -16.39 -7.04 6.50
N ASP A 241 -16.74 -8.31 6.71
CA ASP A 241 -15.83 -9.42 7.01
C ASP A 241 -15.53 -10.28 5.75
N ASP A 242 -16.15 -9.97 4.61
CA ASP A 242 -15.90 -10.60 3.32
C ASP A 242 -14.72 -9.90 2.61
N ALA A 243 -13.61 -10.61 2.47
CA ALA A 243 -12.39 -10.12 1.81
C ALA A 243 -12.51 -9.98 0.28
N GLY A 244 -13.48 -10.69 -0.34
CA GLY A 244 -13.74 -10.62 -1.78
C GLY A 244 -14.62 -9.45 -2.21
N ILE A 245 -15.23 -8.74 -1.24
CA ILE A 245 -16.19 -7.67 -1.50
C ILE A 245 -15.57 -6.45 -2.22
N HIS A 246 -14.24 -6.29 -2.11
CA HIS A 246 -13.54 -5.07 -2.51
C HIS A 246 -13.72 -4.75 -3.99
N GLU A 247 -13.60 -5.73 -4.88
CA GLU A 247 -13.66 -5.50 -6.33
C GLU A 247 -15.04 -4.99 -6.76
N ASP A 248 -16.12 -5.62 -6.28
CA ASP A 248 -17.49 -5.24 -6.61
C ASP A 248 -17.83 -3.83 -6.08
N ILE A 249 -17.53 -3.56 -4.81
CA ILE A 249 -17.78 -2.23 -4.24
C ILE A 249 -16.93 -1.17 -4.96
N SER A 250 -15.66 -1.46 -5.25
CA SER A 250 -14.81 -0.52 -5.98
C SER A 250 -15.38 -0.16 -7.35
N LYS A 251 -15.91 -1.14 -8.11
CA LYS A 251 -16.56 -0.84 -9.40
C LYS A 251 -17.76 0.10 -9.23
N LYS A 252 -18.58 -0.11 -8.20
CA LYS A 252 -19.74 0.74 -7.90
C LYS A 252 -19.32 2.15 -7.47
N ILE A 253 -18.29 2.27 -6.63
CA ILE A 253 -17.73 3.57 -6.24
C ILE A 253 -17.18 4.30 -7.47
N THR A 254 -16.42 3.63 -8.34
CA THR A 254 -15.91 4.26 -9.58
C THR A 254 -17.03 4.83 -10.44
N GLN A 255 -18.13 4.08 -10.63
CA GLN A 255 -19.26 4.58 -11.40
C GLN A 255 -19.90 5.82 -10.74
N LEU A 256 -20.14 5.78 -9.43
CA LEU A 256 -20.69 6.92 -8.70
C LEU A 256 -19.76 8.14 -8.70
N SER A 257 -18.45 7.94 -8.66
CA SER A 257 -17.47 9.02 -8.79
C SER A 257 -17.52 9.66 -10.17
N ILE A 258 -17.67 8.87 -11.24
CA ILE A 258 -17.88 9.40 -12.61
C ILE A 258 -19.18 10.20 -12.70
N ASP A 259 -20.26 9.68 -12.10
CA ASP A 259 -21.55 10.37 -12.07
C ASP A 259 -21.45 11.68 -11.29
N LEU A 260 -20.77 11.68 -10.14
CA LEU A 260 -20.54 12.88 -9.32
C LEU A 260 -19.70 13.92 -10.07
N VAL A 261 -18.63 13.53 -10.78
CA VAL A 261 -17.86 14.43 -11.66
C VAL A 261 -18.77 15.06 -12.72
N THR A 262 -19.65 14.26 -13.32
CA THR A 262 -20.58 14.72 -14.37
C THR A 262 -21.60 15.72 -13.83
N VAL A 263 -22.11 15.50 -12.61
CA VAL A 263 -23.03 16.43 -11.95
C VAL A 263 -22.29 17.70 -11.53
N TYR A 264 -21.12 17.56 -10.90
CA TYR A 264 -20.27 18.68 -10.51
C TYR A 264 -19.98 19.61 -11.68
N ALA A 265 -19.63 19.05 -12.86
CA ALA A 265 -19.36 19.82 -14.07
C ALA A 265 -20.50 20.79 -14.45
N LYS A 266 -21.75 20.42 -14.21
CA LYS A 266 -22.94 21.25 -14.49
C LYS A 266 -23.06 22.47 -13.58
N HIS A 267 -22.52 22.37 -12.37
CA HIS A 267 -22.61 23.40 -11.33
C HIS A 267 -21.31 24.21 -11.18
N THR A 268 -20.22 23.83 -11.85
CA THR A 268 -18.89 24.45 -11.68
C THR A 268 -18.89 25.98 -11.73
N SER A 269 -19.68 26.60 -12.61
CA SER A 269 -19.75 28.06 -12.76
C SER A 269 -20.47 28.77 -11.61
N THR A 270 -21.22 28.06 -10.78
CA THR A 270 -22.00 28.61 -9.66
C THR A 270 -21.41 28.30 -8.29
N LEU A 271 -20.36 27.47 -8.23
CA LEU A 271 -19.72 27.07 -6.98
C LEU A 271 -18.72 28.11 -6.48
N SER A 272 -18.60 28.23 -5.16
CA SER A 272 -17.54 29.02 -4.53
C SER A 272 -16.24 28.22 -4.49
N LYS A 273 -15.12 28.90 -4.16
CA LYS A 273 -13.83 28.25 -3.95
C LYS A 273 -13.91 27.18 -2.86
N GLU A 274 -14.67 27.42 -1.80
CA GLU A 274 -14.86 26.49 -0.69
C GLU A 274 -15.64 25.23 -1.14
N GLU A 275 -16.65 25.38 -1.99
CA GLU A 275 -17.37 24.22 -2.54
C GLU A 275 -16.50 23.39 -3.48
N HIS A 276 -15.64 24.02 -4.28
CA HIS A 276 -14.63 23.31 -5.08
C HIS A 276 -13.67 22.51 -4.19
N GLN A 277 -13.17 23.10 -3.10
CA GLN A 277 -12.30 22.42 -2.15
C GLN A 277 -12.99 21.23 -1.48
N LYS A 278 -14.24 21.38 -1.03
CA LYS A 278 -15.02 20.25 -0.48
C LYS A 278 -15.13 19.09 -1.47
N TYR A 279 -15.37 19.41 -2.74
CA TYR A 279 -15.47 18.40 -3.79
C TYR A 279 -14.14 17.68 -4.00
N ASP A 280 -13.05 18.43 -4.17
CA ASP A 280 -11.72 17.88 -4.40
C ASP A 280 -11.26 17.01 -3.22
N ASP A 281 -11.50 17.47 -1.99
CA ASP A 281 -11.17 16.73 -0.77
C ASP A 281 -11.99 15.44 -0.63
N PHE A 282 -13.30 15.49 -0.94
CA PHE A 282 -14.16 14.32 -0.89
C PHE A 282 -13.76 13.27 -1.93
N ILE A 283 -13.53 13.66 -3.19
CA ILE A 283 -13.11 12.76 -4.26
C ILE A 283 -11.73 12.15 -3.94
N ARG A 284 -10.77 12.97 -3.49
CA ARG A 284 -9.43 12.49 -3.14
C ARG A 284 -9.49 11.48 -1.99
N HIS A 285 -10.20 11.80 -0.91
CA HIS A 285 -10.26 10.94 0.27
C HIS A 285 -11.03 9.63 -0.03
N SER A 286 -12.18 9.71 -0.70
CA SER A 286 -12.94 8.51 -1.10
C SER A 286 -12.13 7.61 -2.06
N GLY A 287 -11.39 8.20 -2.99
CA GLY A 287 -10.50 7.46 -3.89
C GLY A 287 -9.35 6.76 -3.17
N TYR A 288 -8.78 7.36 -2.12
CA TYR A 288 -7.76 6.69 -1.29
C TYR A 288 -8.33 5.46 -0.57
N LEU A 289 -9.48 5.60 0.09
CA LEU A 289 -10.14 4.48 0.77
C LEU A 289 -10.50 3.34 -0.19
N GLN A 290 -10.92 3.69 -1.41
CA GLN A 290 -11.19 2.71 -2.48
C GLN A 290 -9.94 1.96 -2.95
N THR A 291 -8.75 2.54 -2.79
CA THR A 291 -7.49 1.93 -3.26
C THR A 291 -6.92 0.94 -2.23
N TYR A 292 -7.24 1.12 -0.96
CA TYR A 292 -6.72 0.32 0.14
C TYR A 292 -7.09 -1.17 0.00
N GLY A 293 -6.08 -2.01 -0.14
CA GLY A 293 -6.18 -3.46 0.05
C GLY A 293 -6.10 -3.88 1.53
N VAL A 294 -5.73 -2.99 2.44
CA VAL A 294 -5.82 -3.20 3.89
C VAL A 294 -6.65 -2.12 4.56
N TRP A 295 -7.60 -2.51 5.42
CA TRP A 295 -8.41 -1.58 6.20
C TRP A 295 -8.23 -1.81 7.69
N GLY A 296 -7.78 -0.78 8.41
CA GLY A 296 -7.81 -0.75 9.87
C GLY A 296 -9.25 -0.69 10.38
N LYS A 297 -9.55 -1.48 11.42
CA LYS A 297 -10.86 -1.52 12.08
C LYS A 297 -10.84 -0.76 13.40
#